data_AF-A0A3B9CPL5-F1
#
_entry.id   AF-A0A3B9CPL5-F1
#
_cell.length_a   1.000
_cell.length_b   1.000
_cell.length_c   1.000
_cell.angle_alpha   90.00
_cell.angle_beta   90.00
_cell.angle_gamma   90.00
#
_symmetry.space_group_name_H-M   'P 1'
#
loop_
_entity.id
_entity.type
_entity.pdbx_description
1 polymer ?
#
loop_
_entity_poly.entity_id
_entity_poly.type
_entity_poly.pdbx_seq_one_letter_code
_entity_poly.pdbx_strand_id
1 'polypeptide(L)'
;MFRLPIVLLTASLLTVPVSAQDFELPATDDGLPGAGPIRRYDWFTNLWKRKRRQFADEAPKQEGAVVFLGDSITQGWGQDFRGAFGDLLTANRGISGDTTRG
;
A
#
# COMPACT_ATOMS: atom_id res chain seq x y z
N MET A 1 -25.99 -14.82 -50.23
CA MET A 1 -25.14 -15.82 -49.55
C MET A 1 -23.96 -15.06 -48.96
N PHE A 2 -23.82 -14.97 -47.64
CA PHE A 2 -22.62 -14.68 -46.83
C PHE A 2 -23.07 -14.20 -45.44
N ARG A 3 -23.09 -15.11 -44.46
CA ARG A 3 -23.26 -14.80 -43.03
C ARG A 3 -21.87 -14.79 -42.40
N LEU A 4 -21.44 -13.66 -41.83
CA LEU A 4 -20.22 -13.61 -41.00
C LEU A 4 -20.46 -14.32 -39.66
N PRO A 5 -19.52 -15.11 -39.14
CA PRO A 5 -19.59 -15.65 -37.80
C PRO A 5 -19.12 -14.59 -36.79
N ILE A 6 -19.97 -14.27 -35.81
CA ILE A 6 -19.59 -13.50 -34.63
C ILE A 6 -18.79 -14.45 -33.73
N VAL A 7 -17.49 -14.21 -33.61
CA VAL A 7 -16.62 -14.89 -32.65
C VAL A 7 -16.81 -14.20 -31.29
N LEU A 8 -17.46 -14.87 -30.34
CA LEU A 8 -17.48 -14.43 -28.95
C LEU A 8 -16.09 -14.67 -28.34
N LEU A 9 -15.33 -13.58 -28.14
CA LEU A 9 -14.10 -13.61 -27.37
C LEU A 9 -14.47 -13.56 -25.88
N THR A 10 -14.51 -14.72 -25.23
CA THR A 10 -14.66 -14.80 -23.78
C THR A 10 -13.36 -14.35 -23.12
N ALA A 11 -13.35 -13.17 -22.51
CA ALA A 11 -12.26 -12.74 -21.66
C ALA A 11 -12.29 -13.57 -20.37
N SER A 12 -11.42 -14.59 -20.28
CA SER A 12 -11.16 -15.27 -19.01
C SER A 12 -10.44 -14.30 -18.07
N LEU A 13 -11.12 -13.90 -17.00
CA LEU A 13 -10.53 -13.18 -15.88
C LEU A 13 -9.52 -14.13 -15.20
N LEU A 14 -8.23 -13.89 -15.43
CA LEU A 14 -7.17 -14.53 -14.66
C LEU A 14 -7.24 -14.01 -13.23
N THR A 15 -7.80 -14.82 -12.32
CA THR A 15 -7.72 -14.56 -10.89
C THR A 15 -6.28 -14.79 -10.45
N VAL A 16 -5.49 -13.73 -10.37
CA VAL A 16 -4.16 -13.78 -9.78
C VAL A 16 -4.35 -14.09 -8.29
N PRO A 17 -3.84 -15.21 -7.76
CA PRO A 17 -3.91 -15.44 -6.33
C PRO A 17 -3.13 -14.32 -5.65
N VAL A 18 -3.82 -13.55 -4.80
CA VAL A 18 -3.16 -12.63 -3.88
C VAL A 18 -2.31 -13.49 -2.97
N SER A 19 -1.03 -13.62 -3.30
CA SER A 19 -0.02 -14.14 -2.37
C SER A 19 -0.22 -13.39 -1.06
N ALA A 20 -0.29 -14.11 0.05
CA ALA A 20 -0.23 -13.50 1.38
C ALA A 20 1.06 -12.68 1.42
N GLN A 21 0.94 -11.37 1.20
CA GLN A 21 2.10 -10.50 1.09
C GLN A 21 2.73 -10.47 2.47
N ASP A 22 3.82 -11.22 2.63
CA ASP A 22 4.66 -11.11 3.80
C ASP A 22 5.45 -9.81 3.65
N PHE A 23 4.93 -8.77 4.30
CA PHE A 23 5.48 -7.42 4.32
C PHE A 23 6.76 -7.32 5.17
N GLU A 24 7.66 -8.28 5.05
CA GLU A 24 8.95 -8.29 5.72
C GLU A 24 9.85 -7.19 5.16
N LEU A 25 10.67 -6.60 6.03
CA LEU A 25 11.75 -5.73 5.60
C LEU A 25 12.90 -6.59 5.07
N PRO A 26 13.55 -6.22 3.94
CA PRO A 26 14.76 -6.88 3.48
C PRO A 26 15.85 -6.86 4.55
N ALA A 27 16.56 -7.97 4.72
CA ALA A 27 17.60 -8.12 5.73
C ALA A 27 18.78 -7.16 5.53
N THR A 28 19.10 -6.84 4.28
CA THR A 28 20.17 -5.88 3.90
C THR A 28 19.62 -4.81 2.96
N ASP A 29 20.45 -3.79 2.70
CA ASP A 29 20.16 -2.73 1.74
C ASP A 29 20.53 -3.12 0.30
N ASP A 30 21.13 -4.31 0.11
CA ASP A 30 21.60 -4.76 -1.20
C ASP A 30 20.44 -4.87 -2.19
N GLY A 31 20.59 -4.21 -3.34
CA GLY A 31 19.56 -4.19 -4.38
C GLY A 31 18.37 -3.27 -4.10
N LEU A 32 18.35 -2.54 -2.97
CA LEU A 32 17.31 -1.55 -2.70
C LEU A 32 17.68 -0.19 -3.31
N PRO A 33 16.71 0.53 -3.91
CA PRO A 33 16.94 1.89 -4.37
C PRO A 33 17.17 2.85 -3.19
N GLY A 34 17.93 3.91 -3.46
CA GLY A 34 18.27 4.95 -2.50
C GLY A 34 19.31 4.52 -1.46
N ALA A 35 19.95 5.51 -0.84
CA ALA A 35 21.04 5.35 0.12
C ALA A 35 20.66 5.71 1.57
N GLY A 36 19.46 6.26 1.80
CA GLY A 36 18.98 6.59 3.15
C GLY A 36 18.73 5.33 3.99
N PRO A 37 18.83 5.43 5.32
CA PRO A 37 18.78 4.26 6.20
C PRO A 37 17.41 3.57 6.20
N ILE A 38 17.39 2.25 6.40
CA ILE A 38 16.20 1.50 6.84
C ILE A 38 16.40 1.11 8.29
N ARG A 39 15.44 1.45 9.15
CA ARG A 39 15.41 0.97 10.53
C ARG A 39 15.05 -0.51 10.55
N ARG A 40 15.79 -1.30 11.33
CA ARG A 40 15.56 -2.75 11.50
C ARG A 40 15.48 -3.17 12.97
N TYR A 41 15.15 -2.23 13.85
CA TYR A 41 14.83 -2.56 15.23
C TYR A 41 13.54 -3.36 15.28
N ASP A 42 13.45 -4.36 16.17
CA ASP A 42 12.30 -5.26 16.27
C ASP A 42 10.96 -4.51 16.34
N TRP A 43 10.90 -3.42 17.10
CA TRP A 43 9.69 -2.60 17.22
C TRP A 43 9.27 -1.98 15.88
N PHE A 44 10.23 -1.56 15.04
CA PHE A 44 9.96 -0.95 13.74
C PHE A 44 9.58 -2.00 12.71
N THR A 45 10.30 -3.12 12.64
CA THR A 45 9.97 -4.24 11.74
C THR A 45 8.55 -4.74 11.99
N ASN A 46 8.18 -4.92 13.26
CA ASN A 46 6.82 -5.31 13.65
C ASN A 46 5.77 -4.24 13.29
N LEU A 47 6.08 -2.95 13.48
CA LEU A 47 5.20 -1.85 13.09
C LEU A 47 5.01 -1.80 11.58
N TRP A 48 6.10 -1.89 10.81
CA TRP A 48 6.10 -1.91 9.36
C TRP A 48 5.21 -3.03 8.83
N LYS A 49 5.45 -4.27 9.26
CA LYS A 49 4.66 -5.43 8.83
C LYS A 49 3.17 -5.25 9.15
N ARG A 50 2.84 -4.78 10.35
CA ARG A 50 1.46 -4.51 10.75
C ARG A 50 0.80 -3.43 9.89
N LYS A 51 1.49 -2.31 9.65
CA LYS A 51 0.95 -1.18 8.88
C LYS A 51 0.79 -1.53 7.40
N ARG A 52 1.79 -2.16 6.79
CA ARG A 52 1.71 -2.60 5.39
C ARG A 52 0.58 -3.60 5.16
N ARG A 53 0.35 -4.51 6.12
CA ARG A 53 -0.83 -5.40 6.11
C ARG A 53 -2.14 -4.62 6.19
N GLN A 54 -2.27 -3.72 7.17
CA GLN A 54 -3.44 -2.85 7.30
C GLN A 54 -3.72 -2.10 5.99
N PHE A 55 -2.69 -1.55 5.34
CA PHE A 55 -2.84 -0.81 4.09
C PHE A 55 -3.33 -1.69 2.94
N ALA A 56 -2.85 -2.93 2.85
CA ALA A 56 -3.31 -3.87 1.83
C ALA A 56 -4.77 -4.29 2.06
N ASP A 57 -5.16 -4.53 3.31
CA ASP A 57 -6.53 -4.89 3.68
C ASP A 57 -7.52 -3.74 3.41
N GLU A 58 -7.08 -2.48 3.59
CA GLU A 58 -7.89 -1.30 3.36
C GLU A 58 -7.88 -0.79 1.92
N ALA A 59 -6.88 -1.17 1.11
CA ALA A 59 -6.69 -0.65 -0.25
C ALA A 59 -7.96 -0.72 -1.12
N PRO A 60 -8.75 -1.83 -1.15
CA PRO A 60 -9.98 -1.89 -1.95
C PRO A 60 -11.04 -0.86 -1.53
N LYS A 61 -11.07 -0.48 -0.24
CA LYS A 61 -12.03 0.49 0.30
C LYS A 61 -11.59 1.94 0.10
N GLN A 62 -10.33 2.14 -0.29
CA GLN A 62 -9.67 3.44 -0.41
C GLN A 62 -9.32 3.75 -1.88
N GLU A 63 -9.95 3.07 -2.83
CA GLU A 63 -9.87 3.43 -4.24
C GLU A 63 -10.43 4.84 -4.46
N GLY A 64 -9.65 5.70 -5.13
CA GLY A 64 -9.98 7.12 -5.31
C GLY A 64 -9.70 8.01 -4.10
N ALA A 65 -9.11 7.50 -3.02
CA ALA A 65 -8.76 8.29 -1.85
C ALA A 65 -7.60 9.26 -2.10
N VAL A 66 -7.59 10.39 -1.38
CA VAL A 66 -6.40 11.23 -1.20
C VAL A 66 -5.45 10.51 -0.24
N VAL A 67 -4.28 10.11 -0.73
CA VAL A 67 -3.30 9.33 0.03
C VAL A 67 -2.26 10.26 0.66
N PHE A 68 -2.11 10.15 1.98
CA PHE A 68 -1.08 10.84 2.73
C PHE A 68 0.00 9.83 3.14
N LEU A 69 1.21 9.99 2.60
CA LEU A 69 2.36 9.15 2.90
C LEU A 69 3.35 9.92 3.77
N GLY A 70 3.95 9.27 4.76
CA GLY A 70 4.95 9.90 5.60
C GLY A 70 5.30 9.09 6.85
N ASP A 71 5.80 9.79 7.85
CA ASP A 71 6.36 9.19 9.06
C ASP A 71 5.35 9.20 10.23
N SER A 72 5.86 9.34 11.46
CA SER A 72 5.08 9.45 12.69
C SER A 72 4.13 10.64 12.70
N ILE A 73 4.47 11.75 12.04
CA ILE A 73 3.63 12.94 11.95
C ILE A 73 2.37 12.57 11.18
N THR A 74 2.52 11.99 9.98
CA THR A 74 1.37 11.53 9.17
C THR A 74 0.58 10.47 9.94
N GLN A 75 1.25 9.47 10.52
CA GLN A 75 0.56 8.42 11.29
C GLN A 75 -0.28 8.98 12.46
N GLY A 76 0.25 9.99 13.16
CA GLY A 76 -0.37 10.59 14.35
C GLY A 76 -1.64 11.40 14.08
N TRP A 77 -1.95 11.70 12.82
CA TRP A 77 -3.21 12.34 12.44
C TRP A 77 -4.42 11.40 12.49
N GLY A 78 -4.21 10.08 12.51
CA GLY A 78 -5.30 9.11 12.46
C GLY A 78 -5.83 8.86 11.04
N GLN A 79 -6.74 7.90 10.89
CA GLN A 79 -7.18 7.42 9.57
C GLN A 79 -8.01 8.43 8.78
N ASP A 80 -8.83 9.20 9.48
CA ASP A 80 -9.73 10.23 8.93
C ASP A 80 -9.14 11.65 9.00
N PHE A 81 -7.86 11.77 9.40
CA PHE A 81 -7.19 13.05 9.64
C PHE A 81 -7.98 13.99 10.55
N ARG A 82 -8.72 13.44 11.52
CA ARG A 82 -9.59 14.18 12.45
C ARG A 82 -10.66 15.01 11.73
N GLY A 83 -11.08 14.59 10.55
CA GLY A 83 -12.07 15.28 9.72
C GLY A 83 -11.55 16.55 9.03
N ALA A 84 -10.24 16.81 9.02
CA ALA A 84 -9.66 18.03 8.47
C ALA A 84 -9.94 18.24 6.97
N PHE A 85 -10.31 17.18 6.25
CA PHE A 85 -10.54 17.18 4.81
C PHE A 85 -12.03 17.03 4.42
N GLY A 86 -12.96 17.21 5.36
CA GLY A 86 -14.40 17.15 5.09
C GLY A 86 -14.83 15.80 4.51
N ASP A 87 -15.55 15.84 3.38
CA ASP A 87 -16.10 14.65 2.72
C ASP A 87 -15.08 13.91 1.82
N LEU A 88 -13.83 14.39 1.75
CA LEU A 88 -12.80 13.70 0.98
C LEU A 88 -12.52 12.33 1.58
N LEU A 89 -12.55 11.30 0.75
CA LEU A 89 -12.04 9.99 1.12
C LEU A 89 -10.52 10.10 1.29
N THR A 90 -10.02 9.87 2.50
CA THR A 90 -8.58 9.93 2.80
C THR A 90 -8.02 8.55 3.13
N ALA A 91 -6.74 8.34 2.82
CA ALA A 91 -6.00 7.16 3.23
C ALA A 91 -4.70 7.56 3.91
N ASN A 92 -4.56 7.25 5.19
CA ASN A 92 -3.35 7.49 5.95
C ASN A 92 -2.36 6.34 5.79
N ARG A 93 -1.22 6.62 5.15
CA ARG A 93 -0.13 5.67 4.92
C ARG A 93 1.12 5.98 5.75
N GLY A 94 0.95 6.70 6.85
CA GLY A 94 2.04 7.04 7.77
C GLY A 94 2.57 5.84 8.56
N ILE A 95 3.89 5.73 8.69
CA ILE A 95 4.57 4.73 9.52
C ILE A 95 5.57 5.45 10.45
N SER A 96 5.40 5.30 11.77
CA SER A 96 6.28 5.92 12.74
C SER A 96 7.73 5.46 12.60
N GLY A 97 8.65 6.42 12.50
CA GLY A 97 10.08 6.16 12.34
C GLY A 97 10.53 5.94 10.90
N ASP A 98 9.63 5.97 9.93
CA ASP A 98 9.95 5.80 8.52
C ASP A 98 10.78 6.99 7.99
N THR A 99 11.66 6.72 7.03
CA THR A 99 12.57 7.73 6.46
C THR A 99 12.70 7.56 4.96
N THR A 100 12.86 8.67 4.24
CA THR A 100 13.14 8.65 2.80
C THR A 100 14.50 7.99 2.52
N ARG A 101 14.60 7.28 1.40
CA ARG A 101 15.87 6.69 0.95
C ARG A 101 16.65 7.49 -0.09
N GLY A 102 16.08 8.58 -0.63
CA GLY A 102 16.71 9.38 -1.68
C GLY A 102 16.39 8.84 -3.05
#